data_AF-A0A7W7RL33-F1
#
_entry.id   AF-A0A7W7RL33-F1
#
_cell.length_a   1.000
_cell.length_b   1.000
_cell.length_c   1.000
_cell.angle_alpha   90.00
_cell.angle_beta   90.00
_cell.angle_gamma   90.00
#
_symmetry.space_group_name_H-M   'P 1'
#
loop_
_entity.id
_entity.type
_entity.pdbx_description
1 polymer ?
#
loop_
_entity_poly.entity_id
_entity_poly.type
_entity_poly.pdbx_seq_one_letter_code
_entity_poly.pdbx_strand_id
1 'polypeptide(L)'
;MPRAVRRAGGALVVAGCALATVAGCGLWGGPDVPDDFTTAEIETIEVSHPPGWDRSAARDEDGVPNEKVTAVDIVHEEEGVEAARVSVVHQMEFGRSPEFAVGVAVRQRNGVLPRYRDEREKVFNTGAEGAYRVDFSFEDPDGEVTGEEGATTKGIDIVMVGRDHYAHHVSVSWNPDRFDSATAEQIAETVYLHD
;
A
#
# COMPACT_ATOMS: atom_id res chain seq x y z
N MET A 1 -29.78 36.16 -54.25
CA MET A 1 -31.10 35.47 -54.40
C MET A 1 -31.07 34.74 -55.74
N PRO A 2 -31.60 33.50 -55.96
CA PRO A 2 -31.87 32.33 -55.11
C PRO A 2 -31.14 31.03 -55.58
N ARG A 3 -31.17 30.01 -54.71
CA ARG A 3 -31.13 28.53 -54.86
C ARG A 3 -30.59 27.84 -56.14
N ALA A 4 -29.68 26.89 -55.92
CA ALA A 4 -29.81 25.52 -56.47
C ALA A 4 -29.19 24.48 -55.51
N VAL A 5 -30.03 23.53 -55.09
CA VAL A 5 -29.71 22.30 -54.35
C VAL A 5 -29.90 21.13 -55.31
N ARG A 6 -28.98 20.16 -55.34
CA ARG A 6 -29.16 18.73 -55.67
C ARG A 6 -27.81 18.01 -55.49
N ARG A 7 -27.58 17.29 -54.38
CA ARG A 7 -27.85 15.86 -54.11
C ARG A 7 -27.11 14.87 -55.04
N ALA A 8 -26.11 14.19 -54.46
CA ALA A 8 -25.79 12.77 -54.58
C ALA A 8 -25.13 12.41 -53.23
N GLY A 9 -25.51 11.42 -52.43
CA GLY A 9 -26.10 10.11 -52.74
C GLY A 9 -24.99 9.07 -52.75
N GLY A 10 -24.63 8.50 -51.60
CA GLY A 10 -23.60 7.47 -51.52
C GLY A 10 -23.33 6.92 -50.12
N ALA A 11 -23.99 5.79 -49.81
CA ALA A 11 -23.64 4.72 -48.89
C ALA A 11 -23.25 5.06 -47.43
N LEU A 12 -24.24 4.89 -46.56
CA LEU A 12 -24.09 4.60 -45.14
C LEU A 12 -23.51 3.17 -44.99
N VAL A 13 -22.25 3.02 -44.59
CA VAL A 13 -21.74 1.74 -44.06
C VAL A 13 -21.83 1.83 -42.55
N VAL A 14 -22.87 1.20 -42.01
CA VAL A 14 -22.99 0.88 -40.59
C VAL A 14 -22.10 -0.34 -40.36
N ALA A 15 -20.87 -0.10 -39.91
CA ALA A 15 -20.07 -1.07 -39.16
C ALA A 15 -19.91 -0.44 -37.78
N GLY A 16 -20.69 -0.82 -36.78
CA GLY A 16 -20.63 -2.15 -36.19
C GLY A 16 -19.98 -1.94 -34.83
N CYS A 17 -20.81 -1.67 -33.82
CA CYS A 17 -20.39 -1.59 -32.43
C CYS A 17 -19.68 -2.88 -32.01
N ALA A 18 -18.39 -2.79 -31.72
CA ALA A 18 -17.72 -3.70 -30.81
C ALA A 18 -17.21 -2.85 -29.65
N LEU A 19 -17.86 -3.06 -28.51
CA LEU A 19 -17.60 -2.47 -27.22
C LEU A 19 -16.14 -2.70 -26.82
N ALA A 20 -15.36 -1.63 -26.77
CA ALA A 20 -14.22 -1.52 -25.87
C ALA A 20 -14.51 -0.34 -24.94
N THR A 21 -15.50 -0.52 -24.09
CA THR A 21 -15.61 0.23 -22.83
C THR A 21 -14.43 -0.21 -21.97
N VAL A 22 -13.26 0.38 -22.20
CA VAL A 22 -12.26 0.46 -21.13
C VAL A 22 -12.89 1.41 -20.12
N ALA A 23 -13.31 0.84 -19.00
CA ALA A 23 -13.78 1.58 -17.85
C ALA A 23 -12.64 2.53 -17.42
N GLY A 24 -12.77 3.79 -17.79
CA GLY A 24 -11.98 4.90 -17.29
C GLY A 24 -12.92 6.00 -16.80
N CYS A 25 -13.98 5.62 -16.09
CA CYS A 25 -14.75 6.53 -15.25
C CYS A 25 -14.07 6.55 -13.88
N GLY A 26 -13.39 7.65 -13.55
CA GLY A 26 -12.76 7.83 -12.25
C GLY A 26 -12.20 9.24 -12.09
N LEU A 27 -13.08 10.21 -12.04
CA LEU A 27 -12.79 11.60 -11.65
C LEU A 27 -12.60 11.64 -10.12
N TRP A 28 -11.71 10.82 -9.56
CA TRP A 28 -11.47 10.67 -8.12
C TRP A 28 -9.95 10.50 -7.91
N GLY A 29 -9.32 11.45 -7.21
CA GLY A 29 -7.86 11.58 -7.08
C GLY A 29 -7.25 10.56 -6.13
N GLY A 30 -7.25 9.29 -6.53
CA GLY A 30 -6.42 8.25 -5.92
C GLY A 30 -4.95 8.36 -6.36
N PRO A 31 -4.04 7.59 -5.74
CA PRO A 31 -2.63 7.57 -6.11
C PRO A 31 -2.43 7.00 -7.52
N ASP A 32 -1.35 7.44 -8.19
CA ASP A 32 -0.95 6.87 -9.47
C ASP A 32 -0.38 5.46 -9.22
N VAL A 33 -1.08 4.42 -9.69
CA VAL A 33 -0.65 3.02 -9.55
C VAL A 33 0.19 2.62 -10.77
N PRO A 34 1.38 2.01 -10.60
CA PRO A 34 2.16 1.49 -11.71
C PRO A 34 1.40 0.43 -12.52
N ASP A 35 1.56 0.44 -13.86
CA ASP A 35 0.83 -0.45 -14.78
C ASP A 35 1.08 -1.95 -14.53
N ASP A 36 2.21 -2.30 -13.93
CA ASP A 36 2.63 -3.66 -13.62
C ASP A 36 2.29 -4.11 -12.19
N PHE A 37 1.57 -3.29 -11.42
CA PHE A 37 1.14 -3.61 -10.06
C PHE A 37 -0.29 -4.19 -10.05
N THR A 38 -0.61 -4.94 -9.00
CA THR A 38 -1.97 -5.32 -8.63
C THR A 38 -2.36 -4.64 -7.33
N THR A 39 -3.64 -4.30 -7.18
CA THR A 39 -4.16 -3.63 -5.97
C THR A 39 -4.81 -4.65 -5.05
N ALA A 40 -4.47 -4.59 -3.76
CA ALA A 40 -5.12 -5.33 -2.70
C ALA A 40 -6.03 -4.38 -1.90
N GLU A 41 -7.32 -4.69 -1.91
CA GLU A 41 -8.32 -4.04 -1.05
C GLU A 41 -8.41 -4.80 0.30
N ILE A 42 -8.24 -4.06 1.40
CA ILE A 42 -8.24 -4.56 2.79
C ILE A 42 -9.13 -3.61 3.60
N GLU A 43 -10.41 -3.98 3.71
CA GLU A 43 -11.45 -3.11 4.29
C GLU A 43 -11.53 -1.76 3.56
N THR A 44 -11.18 -0.66 4.23
CA THR A 44 -11.13 0.69 3.65
C THR A 44 -9.75 1.05 3.09
N ILE A 45 -8.76 0.18 3.21
CA ILE A 45 -7.37 0.47 2.79
C ILE A 45 -7.09 -0.23 1.47
N GLU A 46 -6.54 0.52 0.52
CA GLU A 46 -5.93 0.01 -0.70
C GLU A 46 -4.42 0.14 -0.63
N VAL A 47 -3.74 -0.89 -1.11
CA VAL A 47 -2.29 -0.88 -1.34
C VAL A 47 -2.00 -1.70 -2.58
N SER A 48 -1.17 -1.16 -3.47
CA SER A 48 -0.76 -1.86 -4.69
C SER A 48 0.65 -2.44 -4.54
N HIS A 49 0.86 -3.63 -5.09
CA HIS A 49 2.12 -4.35 -5.02
C HIS A 49 2.37 -5.13 -6.31
N PRO A 50 3.63 -5.55 -6.59
CA PRO A 50 3.91 -6.43 -7.71
C PRO A 50 3.09 -7.73 -7.63
N PRO A 51 2.67 -8.30 -8.77
CA PRO A 51 1.87 -9.52 -8.78
C PRO A 51 2.65 -10.73 -8.25
N GLY A 52 1.92 -11.73 -7.76
CA GLY A 52 2.49 -13.01 -7.33
C GLY A 52 2.96 -13.08 -5.88
N TRP A 53 2.60 -12.08 -5.05
CA TRP A 53 2.86 -12.10 -3.61
C TRP A 53 1.78 -12.90 -2.86
N ASP A 54 2.16 -13.54 -1.77
CA ASP A 54 1.26 -14.36 -0.95
C ASP A 54 0.52 -13.52 0.07
N ARG A 55 -0.82 -13.59 0.07
CA ARG A 55 -1.68 -12.88 1.03
C ARG A 55 -2.12 -13.82 2.15
N SER A 56 -1.97 -13.37 3.40
CA SER A 56 -2.46 -14.11 4.57
C SER A 56 -2.99 -13.17 5.65
N ALA A 57 -3.82 -13.69 6.55
CA ALA A 57 -4.15 -12.96 7.78
C ALA A 57 -2.86 -12.79 8.58
N ALA A 58 -2.60 -11.58 9.08
CA ALA A 58 -1.42 -11.33 9.90
C ALA A 58 -1.53 -12.17 11.17
N ARG A 59 -0.38 -12.66 11.61
CA ARG A 59 -0.26 -13.56 12.75
C ARG A 59 0.42 -12.82 13.90
N ASP A 60 0.04 -13.14 15.12
CA ASP A 60 0.78 -12.71 16.31
C ASP A 60 2.11 -13.46 16.46
N GLU A 61 2.86 -13.15 17.53
CA GLU A 61 4.16 -13.76 17.85
C GLU A 61 4.08 -15.29 18.01
N ASP A 62 2.90 -15.83 18.33
CA ASP A 62 2.64 -17.27 18.46
C ASP A 62 2.18 -17.92 17.13
N GLY A 63 2.14 -17.15 16.03
CA GLY A 63 1.70 -17.61 14.73
C GLY A 63 0.18 -17.77 14.60
N VAL A 64 -0.60 -17.20 15.53
CA VAL A 64 -2.07 -17.25 15.54
C VAL A 64 -2.62 -16.04 14.77
N PRO A 65 -3.61 -16.21 13.88
CA PRO A 65 -4.25 -15.09 13.21
C PRO A 65 -4.75 -14.05 14.23
N ASN A 66 -4.37 -12.79 14.05
CA ASN A 66 -4.79 -11.73 14.96
C ASN A 66 -6.25 -11.36 14.67
N GLU A 67 -7.18 -11.90 15.46
CA GLU A 67 -8.63 -11.67 15.26
C GLU A 67 -9.12 -10.29 15.75
N LYS A 68 -8.31 -9.55 16.51
CA LYS A 68 -8.71 -8.27 17.12
C LYS A 68 -8.41 -7.05 16.26
N VAL A 69 -7.61 -7.24 15.22
CA VAL A 69 -7.19 -6.22 14.27
C VAL A 69 -7.38 -6.87 12.91
N THR A 70 -8.09 -6.24 11.96
CA THR A 70 -8.04 -6.73 10.58
C THR A 70 -6.63 -6.43 10.08
N ALA A 71 -5.76 -7.41 10.31
CA ALA A 71 -4.36 -7.36 10.01
C ALA A 71 -4.11 -8.34 8.85
N VAL A 72 -3.55 -7.83 7.75
CA VAL A 72 -3.28 -8.60 6.53
C VAL A 72 -1.82 -8.42 6.18
N ASP A 73 -1.14 -9.53 5.94
CA ASP A 73 0.22 -9.55 5.42
C ASP A 73 0.20 -9.99 3.95
N ILE A 74 0.94 -9.26 3.13
CA ILE A 74 1.25 -9.58 1.73
C ILE A 74 2.77 -9.77 1.66
N VAL A 75 3.22 -10.99 1.41
CA VAL A 75 4.63 -11.39 1.56
C VAL A 75 5.21 -11.79 0.21
N HIS A 76 6.45 -11.36 -0.03
CA HIS A 76 7.26 -11.78 -1.16
C HIS A 76 8.50 -12.50 -0.64
N GLU A 77 8.69 -13.74 -1.09
CA GLU A 77 9.86 -14.55 -0.80
C GLU A 77 10.73 -14.73 -2.05
N GLU A 78 12.04 -14.67 -1.86
CA GLU A 78 13.03 -15.09 -2.85
C GLU A 78 13.81 -16.27 -2.29
N GLU A 79 13.84 -17.39 -3.04
CA GLU A 79 14.54 -18.62 -2.63
C GLU A 79 14.09 -19.18 -1.26
N GLY A 80 12.84 -18.89 -0.85
CA GLY A 80 12.27 -19.32 0.44
C GLY A 80 12.67 -18.45 1.63
N VAL A 81 13.18 -17.24 1.37
CA VAL A 81 13.50 -16.22 2.38
C VAL A 81 12.65 -14.98 2.11
N GLU A 82 12.06 -14.38 3.15
CA GLU A 82 11.28 -13.14 3.02
C GLU A 82 12.16 -12.00 2.48
N ALA A 83 11.81 -11.50 1.30
CA ALA A 83 12.48 -10.38 0.66
C ALA A 83 11.74 -9.06 0.96
N ALA A 84 10.41 -9.10 0.99
CA ALA A 84 9.57 -7.95 1.33
C ALA A 84 8.21 -8.36 1.93
N ARG A 85 7.62 -7.46 2.72
CA ARG A 85 6.31 -7.60 3.32
C ARG A 85 5.57 -6.27 3.33
N VAL A 86 4.29 -6.31 3.00
CA VAL A 86 3.31 -5.27 3.32
C VAL A 86 2.42 -5.79 4.43
N SER A 87 2.38 -5.09 5.57
CA SER A 87 1.48 -5.38 6.67
C SER A 87 0.48 -4.25 6.81
N VAL A 88 -0.80 -4.57 6.80
CA VAL A 88 -1.89 -3.61 6.91
C VAL A 88 -2.67 -3.90 8.18
N VAL A 89 -2.89 -2.88 8.99
CA VAL A 89 -3.62 -2.92 10.25
C VAL A 89 -4.74 -1.88 10.21
N HIS A 90 -5.98 -2.36 10.11
CA HIS A 90 -7.17 -1.52 10.07
C HIS A 90 -7.71 -1.24 11.49
N GLN A 91 -8.08 0.03 11.76
CA GLN A 91 -8.69 0.50 13.00
C GLN A 91 -7.93 0.13 14.28
N MET A 92 -6.75 0.70 14.45
CA MET A 92 -5.99 0.61 15.71
C MET A 92 -6.77 1.26 16.87
N GLU A 93 -7.02 0.49 17.93
CA GLU A 93 -7.73 0.95 19.13
C GLU A 93 -6.94 2.02 19.93
N PHE A 94 -5.64 2.18 19.65
CA PHE A 94 -4.71 2.84 20.56
C PHE A 94 -4.66 4.37 20.45
N GLY A 95 -5.25 5.04 19.47
CA GLY A 95 -5.27 6.51 19.53
C GLY A 95 -5.93 7.20 18.35
N ARG A 96 -6.78 8.17 18.68
CA ARG A 96 -7.37 9.14 17.74
C ARG A 96 -6.37 10.20 17.25
N SER A 97 -5.12 10.14 17.72
CA SER A 97 -4.04 11.05 17.34
C SER A 97 -2.96 10.31 16.56
N PRO A 98 -2.61 10.76 15.35
CA PRO A 98 -1.60 10.12 14.52
C PRO A 98 -0.23 9.99 15.23
N GLU A 99 0.18 10.97 16.03
CA GLU A 99 1.48 10.96 16.71
C GLU A 99 1.60 9.83 17.74
N PHE A 100 0.49 9.51 18.41
CA PHE A 100 0.44 8.39 19.35
C PHE A 100 0.45 7.05 18.61
N ALA A 101 -0.31 6.95 17.52
CA ALA A 101 -0.35 5.76 16.67
C ALA A 101 1.02 5.47 16.05
N VAL A 102 1.72 6.50 15.54
CA VAL A 102 3.12 6.41 15.08
C VAL A 102 4.02 5.91 16.21
N GLY A 103 3.93 6.50 17.41
CA GLY A 103 4.74 6.08 18.56
C GLY A 103 4.49 4.63 19.01
N VAL A 104 3.28 4.10 18.80
CA VAL A 104 2.91 2.71 19.12
C VAL A 104 3.37 1.74 18.02
N ALA A 105 3.14 2.05 16.73
CA ALA A 105 3.61 1.24 15.62
C ALA A 105 5.14 1.05 15.66
N VAL A 106 5.85 2.15 15.89
CA VAL A 106 7.31 2.22 16.10
C VAL A 106 7.77 1.40 17.33
N ARG A 107 6.93 1.25 18.36
CA ARG A 107 7.31 0.56 19.60
C ARG A 107 6.95 -0.93 19.60
N GLN A 108 5.85 -1.30 18.94
CA GLN A 108 5.39 -2.70 18.89
C GLN A 108 6.33 -3.58 18.05
N ARG A 109 7.13 -3.00 17.16
CA ARG A 109 7.73 -3.82 16.11
C ARG A 109 8.93 -4.67 16.48
N ASN A 110 9.71 -4.51 17.57
CA ASN A 110 10.79 -5.52 17.83
C ASN A 110 11.64 -5.56 19.12
N GLY A 111 11.51 -4.74 20.16
CA GLY A 111 12.41 -4.86 21.36
C GLY A 111 13.93 -4.59 21.13
N VAL A 112 14.41 -4.69 19.89
CA VAL A 112 15.64 -4.14 19.32
C VAL A 112 15.34 -2.68 19.01
N LEU A 113 16.08 -1.74 19.59
CA LEU A 113 15.90 -0.31 19.33
C LEU A 113 16.32 0.01 17.88
N PRO A 114 15.39 0.23 16.95
CA PRO A 114 15.71 0.52 15.55
C PRO A 114 16.50 1.83 15.49
N ARG A 115 17.43 1.93 14.53
CA ARG A 115 18.07 3.21 14.22
C ARG A 115 17.09 4.02 13.36
N TYR A 116 16.09 4.60 14.01
CA TYR A 116 15.10 5.45 13.37
C TYR A 116 15.77 6.67 12.73
N ARG A 117 15.46 6.89 11.45
CA ARG A 117 15.72 8.16 10.78
C ARG A 117 14.39 8.90 10.71
N ASP A 118 14.17 9.77 11.69
CA ASP A 118 12.90 10.48 11.88
C ASP A 118 12.74 11.59 10.81
N GLU A 119 12.42 11.20 9.58
CA GLU A 119 11.97 12.09 8.52
C GLU A 119 10.44 12.02 8.47
N ARG A 120 9.79 12.84 9.32
CA ARG A 120 8.33 12.94 9.36
C ARG A 120 7.86 13.78 8.18
N GLU A 121 7.43 13.14 7.12
CA GLU A 121 6.73 13.81 6.04
C GLU A 121 5.22 13.57 6.16
N LYS A 122 4.45 14.64 5.96
CA LYS A 122 3.00 14.51 5.75
C LYS A 122 2.81 13.91 4.37
N VAL A 123 2.27 12.69 4.31
CA VAL A 123 1.98 12.04 3.02
C VAL A 123 0.81 12.77 2.36
N PHE A 124 0.96 13.09 1.08
CA PHE A 124 -0.11 13.66 0.27
C PHE A 124 -0.84 12.53 -0.47
N ASN A 125 -2.14 12.70 -0.74
CA ASN A 125 -2.98 11.83 -1.58
C ASN A 125 -3.39 10.46 -0.99
N THR A 126 -3.36 10.27 0.32
CA THR A 126 -3.80 9.01 0.95
C THR A 126 -5.30 8.91 1.20
N GLY A 127 -6.13 9.89 0.81
CA GLY A 127 -7.57 9.93 1.11
C GLY A 127 -7.93 10.26 2.58
N ALA A 128 -7.00 10.07 3.50
CA ALA A 128 -7.16 10.29 4.94
C ALA A 128 -7.24 11.77 5.35
N GLU A 129 -7.81 12.07 6.53
CA GLU A 129 -7.80 13.42 7.12
C GLU A 129 -6.39 13.86 7.51
N GLY A 130 -5.55 12.89 7.92
CA GLY A 130 -4.14 13.08 8.21
C GLY A 130 -3.37 11.80 7.95
N ALA A 131 -2.14 11.94 7.46
CA ALA A 131 -1.25 10.80 7.22
C ALA A 131 0.20 11.18 7.54
N TYR A 132 0.93 10.24 8.10
CA TYR A 132 2.32 10.38 8.52
C TYR A 132 3.13 9.22 7.97
N ARG A 133 4.29 9.54 7.42
CA ARG A 133 5.28 8.57 6.98
C ARG A 133 6.47 8.57 7.93
N VAL A 134 6.97 7.37 8.22
CA VAL A 134 8.19 7.15 9.01
C VAL A 134 9.05 6.10 8.31
N ASP A 135 10.24 6.51 7.90
CA ASP A 135 11.22 5.60 7.32
C ASP A 135 12.12 5.05 8.43
N PHE A 136 12.34 3.73 8.43
CA PHE A 136 13.15 3.06 9.43
C PHE A 136 14.14 2.09 8.79
N SER A 137 15.19 1.80 9.56
CA SER A 137 16.08 0.69 9.27
C SER A 137 16.62 0.10 10.56
N PHE A 138 16.77 -1.21 10.58
CA PHE A 138 17.41 -1.94 11.66
C PHE A 138 18.24 -3.08 11.09
N GLU A 139 19.24 -3.49 11.86
CA GLU A 139 19.98 -4.73 11.65
C GLU A 139 19.30 -5.78 12.53
N ASP A 140 19.07 -6.97 11.99
CA ASP A 140 18.53 -8.13 12.69
C ASP A 140 19.70 -9.01 13.14
N PRO A 141 20.31 -8.76 14.32
CA PRO A 141 21.56 -9.38 14.70
C PRO A 141 21.44 -10.89 14.91
N ASP A 142 20.23 -11.40 15.20
CA ASP A 142 19.98 -12.79 15.54
C ASP A 142 19.17 -13.53 14.45
N GLY A 143 18.76 -12.83 13.39
CA GLY A 143 17.97 -13.38 12.29
C GLY A 143 16.54 -13.77 12.68
N GLU A 144 16.03 -13.29 13.83
CA GLU A 144 14.71 -13.68 14.35
C GLU A 144 13.56 -13.11 13.51
N VAL A 145 13.79 -11.98 12.83
CA VAL A 145 12.76 -11.23 12.10
C VAL A 145 12.80 -11.57 10.62
N THR A 146 14.02 -11.67 10.07
CA THR A 146 14.28 -11.85 8.64
C THR A 146 14.61 -13.29 8.26
N GLY A 147 14.89 -14.14 9.24
CA GLY A 147 15.44 -15.49 9.02
C GLY A 147 16.94 -15.51 8.67
N GLU A 148 17.61 -14.35 8.67
CA GLU A 148 19.02 -14.22 8.28
C GLU A 148 19.78 -13.34 9.29
N GLU A 149 20.80 -13.93 9.95
CA GLU A 149 21.63 -13.26 10.95
C GLU A 149 22.39 -12.07 10.33
N GLY A 150 22.29 -10.90 10.96
CA GLY A 150 22.94 -9.67 10.51
C GLY A 150 22.29 -8.99 9.30
N ALA A 151 21.14 -9.49 8.84
CA ALA A 151 20.44 -8.88 7.73
C ALA A 151 19.95 -7.47 8.09
N THR A 152 20.11 -6.54 7.16
CA THR A 152 19.51 -5.22 7.29
C THR A 152 18.08 -5.27 6.80
N THR A 153 17.15 -4.73 7.59
CA THR A 153 15.80 -4.42 7.13
C THR A 153 15.65 -2.92 6.99
N LYS A 154 14.97 -2.51 5.92
CA LYS A 154 14.41 -1.17 5.76
C LYS A 154 12.90 -1.24 5.81
N GLY A 155 12.26 -0.13 6.11
CA GLY A 155 10.84 -0.03 5.90
C GLY A 155 10.28 1.37 6.00
N ILE A 156 9.02 1.47 5.63
CA ILE A 156 8.21 2.68 5.58
C ILE A 156 6.92 2.37 6.32
N ASP A 157 6.68 3.07 7.42
CA ASP A 157 5.41 3.05 8.14
C ASP A 157 4.57 4.25 7.71
N ILE A 158 3.36 3.98 7.25
CA ILE A 158 2.34 4.97 6.92
C ILE A 158 1.20 4.83 7.91
N VAL A 159 0.98 5.88 8.71
CA VAL A 159 -0.14 5.95 9.66
C VAL A 159 -1.14 6.98 9.16
N MET A 160 -2.37 6.54 8.91
CA MET A 160 -3.48 7.34 8.39
C MET A 160 -4.57 7.49 9.44
N VAL A 161 -5.25 8.63 9.47
CA VAL A 161 -6.43 8.86 10.31
C VAL A 161 -7.64 9.09 9.43
N GLY A 162 -8.62 8.19 9.55
CA GLY A 162 -9.91 8.31 8.88
C GLY A 162 -10.83 9.31 9.59
N ARG A 163 -11.93 9.66 8.92
CA ARG A 163 -13.06 10.46 9.42
C ARG A 163 -13.83 9.74 10.51
N ASP A 164 -13.72 8.42 10.56
CA ASP A 164 -14.17 7.60 11.68
C ASP A 164 -13.34 7.84 12.96
N HIS A 165 -12.27 8.64 12.86
CA HIS A 165 -11.30 8.97 13.92
C HIS A 165 -10.49 7.77 14.41
N TYR A 166 -10.45 6.69 13.63
CA TYR A 166 -9.54 5.58 13.87
C TYR A 166 -8.24 5.78 13.10
N ALA A 167 -7.16 5.25 13.67
CA ALA A 167 -5.87 5.19 13.01
C ALA A 167 -5.74 3.87 12.24
N HIS A 168 -5.17 3.94 11.07
CA HIS A 168 -4.86 2.82 10.19
C HIS A 168 -3.36 2.82 9.96
N HIS A 169 -2.74 1.64 9.95
CA HIS A 169 -1.29 1.52 9.76
C HIS A 169 -1.00 0.59 8.60
N VAL A 170 -0.12 1.04 7.72
CA VAL A 170 0.46 0.24 6.64
C VAL A 170 1.97 0.27 6.82
N SER A 171 2.60 -0.89 6.86
CA SER A 171 4.05 -1.03 6.94
C SER A 171 4.55 -1.76 5.71
N VAL A 172 5.48 -1.14 4.97
CA VAL A 172 6.23 -1.77 3.89
C VAL A 172 7.63 -2.03 4.40
N SER A 173 8.05 -3.27 4.55
CA SER A 173 9.42 -3.61 4.98
C SER A 173 10.09 -4.57 4.02
N TRP A 174 11.41 -4.44 3.87
CA TRP A 174 12.18 -5.25 2.93
C TRP A 174 13.64 -5.39 3.34
N ASN A 175 14.27 -6.47 2.85
CA ASN A 175 15.72 -6.64 2.85
C ASN A 175 16.30 -5.94 1.60
N PRO A 176 17.13 -4.89 1.72
CA PRO A 176 17.63 -4.11 0.60
C PRO A 176 18.62 -4.88 -0.29
N ASP A 177 19.13 -6.04 0.16
CA ASP A 177 20.00 -6.91 -0.63
C ASP A 177 19.21 -7.89 -1.51
N ARG A 178 17.91 -8.06 -1.25
CA ARG A 178 17.01 -8.99 -1.95
C ARG A 178 15.88 -8.27 -2.70
N PHE A 179 15.46 -7.11 -2.22
CA PHE A 179 14.35 -6.38 -2.80
C PHE A 179 14.71 -4.94 -3.14
N ASP A 180 14.27 -4.50 -4.32
CA ASP A 180 14.56 -3.17 -4.84
C ASP A 180 13.86 -2.08 -4.01
N SER A 181 14.65 -1.10 -3.55
CA SER A 181 14.13 -0.03 -2.70
C SER A 181 13.20 0.92 -3.46
N ALA A 182 13.41 1.12 -4.78
CA ALA A 182 12.52 1.98 -5.56
C ALA A 182 11.13 1.35 -5.72
N THR A 183 11.06 0.03 -5.87
CA THR A 183 9.80 -0.71 -5.88
C THR A 183 9.09 -0.62 -4.53
N ALA A 184 9.81 -0.73 -3.41
CA ALA A 184 9.22 -0.57 -2.07
C ALA A 184 8.65 0.84 -1.84
N GLU A 185 9.34 1.87 -2.32
CA GLU A 185 8.85 3.25 -2.30
C GLU A 185 7.56 3.42 -3.12
N GLN A 186 7.50 2.83 -4.32
CA GLN A 186 6.29 2.86 -5.15
C GLN A 186 5.10 2.17 -4.48
N ILE A 187 5.31 1.03 -3.81
CA ILE A 187 4.27 0.37 -3.01
C ILE A 187 3.73 1.34 -1.96
N ALA A 188 4.60 2.00 -1.20
CA ALA A 188 4.22 2.96 -0.17
C ALA A 188 3.43 4.16 -0.74
N GLU A 189 3.79 4.64 -1.93
CA GLU A 189 3.09 5.73 -2.62
C GLU A 189 1.68 5.35 -3.09
N THR A 190 1.38 4.06 -3.24
CA THR A 190 0.04 3.58 -3.65
C THR A 190 -0.95 3.43 -2.49
N VAL A 191 -0.52 3.66 -1.24
CA VAL A 191 -1.37 3.47 -0.07
C VAL A 191 -2.50 4.52 -0.04
N TYR A 192 -3.74 4.04 0.02
CA TYR A 192 -4.93 4.88 0.02
C TYR A 192 -5.96 4.41 1.05
N LEU A 193 -6.66 5.36 1.66
CA LEU A 193 -7.77 5.14 2.58
C LEU A 193 -9.07 5.66 1.94
N HIS A 194 -10.03 4.76 1.74
CA HIS A 194 -11.39 5.04 1.30
C HIS A 194 -12.26 5.45 2.47
N ASP A 195 -12.74 6.70 2.45
CA ASP A 195 -13.37 7.35 3.60
C ASP A 195 -14.44 8.39 3.22
#